data_AF-A0A9E1WT30-F1
#
_entry.id   AF-A0A9E1WT30-F1
#
_cell.length_a   1.000
_cell.length_b   1.000
_cell.length_c   1.000
_cell.angle_alpha   90.00
_cell.angle_beta   90.00
_cell.angle_gamma   90.00
#
_symmetry.space_group_name_H-M   'P 1'
#
loop_
_entity.id
_entity.type
_entity.pdbx_description
1 polymer ?
#
loop_
_entity_poly.entity_id
_entity_poly.type
_entity_poly.pdbx_seq_one_letter_code
_entity_poly.pdbx_strand_id
1 'polypeptide(L)' 'DGEDYFQINAQNCLHCKTCDIKDPSQNINWVPPEGGGGPNYIGM' A
#
# COMPACT_ATOMS: atom_id res chain seq x y z
N ASP A 1 -17.64 9.56 20.44
CA ASP A 1 -17.86 8.61 19.34
C ASP A 1 -16.68 8.64 18.39
N GLY A 2 -15.78 7.66 18.51
CA GLY A 2 -14.55 7.59 17.74
C GLY A 2 -13.90 6.25 18.01
N GLU A 3 -14.35 5.22 17.31
CA GLU A 3 -13.69 3.93 17.33
C GLU A 3 -12.52 3.95 16.34
N ASP A 4 -11.42 3.34 16.72
CA ASP A 4 -10.28 3.17 15.83
C ASP A 4 -10.69 2.29 14.65
N TYR A 5 -10.33 2.73 13.44
CA TYR A 5 -10.54 1.96 12.23
C TYR A 5 -9.27 1.94 11.39
N PHE A 6 -9.06 0.85 10.67
CA PHE A 6 -7.93 0.70 9.77
C PHE A 6 -8.20 1.46 8.47
N GLN A 7 -7.44 2.52 8.21
CA GLN A 7 -7.54 3.35 7.01
C GLN A 7 -6.31 3.18 6.11
N ILE A 8 -6.53 2.82 4.84
CA ILE A 8 -5.46 2.73 3.83
C ILE A 8 -5.40 4.05 3.05
N ASN A 9 -4.24 4.69 3.05
CA ASN A 9 -3.94 5.86 2.21
C ASN A 9 -3.11 5.41 0.99
N ALA A 10 -3.79 4.83 -0.02
CA ALA A 10 -3.14 4.17 -1.16
C ALA A 10 -2.30 5.11 -2.04
N GLN A 11 -2.59 6.42 -2.03
CA GLN A 11 -1.82 7.45 -2.73
C GLN A 11 -0.36 7.52 -2.25
N ASN A 12 -0.08 7.10 -1.01
CA ASN A 12 1.27 7.07 -0.44
C ASN A 12 1.98 5.72 -0.64
N CYS A 13 1.41 4.79 -1.41
CA CYS A 13 1.99 3.47 -1.62
C CYS A 13 3.32 3.54 -2.39
N LEU A 14 4.35 2.88 -1.88
CA LEU A 14 5.67 2.78 -2.53
C LEU A 14 5.85 1.54 -3.41
N HIS A 15 4.78 0.75 -3.57
CA HIS A 15 4.74 -0.45 -4.41
C HIS A 15 5.73 -1.56 -3.99
N CYS A 16 6.24 -1.54 -2.77
CA CYS A 16 7.21 -2.52 -2.26
C CYS A 16 6.63 -3.92 -1.96
N LYS A 17 5.30 -4.08 -2.00
CA LYS A 17 4.56 -5.32 -1.67
C LYS A 17 4.68 -5.83 -0.23
N THR A 18 5.27 -5.07 0.69
CA THR A 18 5.44 -5.54 2.08
C THR A 18 4.12 -5.92 2.75
N CYS A 19 3.06 -5.11 2.57
CA CYS A 19 1.75 -5.39 3.17
C CYS A 19 1.14 -6.72 2.69
N ASP A 20 1.33 -7.05 1.42
CA ASP A 20 0.88 -8.30 0.77
C ASP A 20 1.63 -9.53 1.34
N ILE A 21 2.95 -9.40 1.53
CA ILE A 21 3.82 -10.51 1.97
C ILE A 21 3.81 -10.71 3.50
N LYS A 22 3.69 -9.62 4.26
CA LYS A 22 3.98 -9.60 5.71
C LYS A 22 2.76 -9.43 6.58
N ASP A 23 1.56 -9.31 6.03
CA ASP A 23 0.35 -9.45 6.82
C ASP A 23 0.22 -10.90 7.34
N PRO A 24 0.29 -11.15 8.66
CA PRO A 24 0.17 -12.50 9.21
C PRO A 24 -1.19 -13.14 8.94
N SER A 25 -2.23 -12.33 8.75
CA SER A 25 -3.60 -12.80 8.49
C SER A 25 -3.91 -12.89 7.00
N GLN A 26 -3.02 -12.41 6.12
CA GLN A 26 -3.22 -12.40 4.67
C GLN A 26 -4.55 -11.71 4.26
N ASN A 27 -4.91 -10.63 4.95
CA ASN A 27 -6.12 -9.85 4.70
C ASN A 27 -5.94 -8.80 3.59
N ILE A 28 -4.69 -8.46 3.25
CA ILE A 28 -4.37 -7.45 2.24
C ILE A 28 -3.91 -8.14 0.95
N ASN A 29 -4.61 -7.88 -0.15
CA ASN A 29 -4.20 -8.25 -1.50
C ASN A 29 -3.75 -7.00 -2.26
N TRP A 30 -2.47 -6.92 -2.63
CA TRP A 30 -1.97 -5.80 -3.43
C TRP A 30 -2.29 -6.00 -4.92
N VAL A 31 -2.85 -4.98 -5.56
CA VAL A 31 -3.04 -4.93 -7.02
C VAL A 31 -2.37 -3.69 -7.59
N PRO A 32 -1.82 -3.74 -8.82
CA PRO A 32 -1.25 -2.56 -9.45
C PRO A 32 -2.30 -1.44 -9.59
N PRO A 33 -1.95 -0.17 -9.29
CA PRO A 33 -2.80 0.97 -9.63
C PRO A 33 -2.71 1.29 -11.13
N GLU A 34 -3.36 2.37 -11.55
CA GLU A 34 -3.25 2.88 -12.91
C GLU A 34 -1.78 3.22 -13.28
N GLY A 35 -1.46 3.10 -14.57
CA GLY A 35 -0.12 3.39 -15.08
C GLY A 35 0.30 4.83 -14.79
N GLY A 36 1.55 5.01 -14.34
CA GLY A 36 2.07 6.31 -13.90
C GLY A 36 1.84 6.64 -12.42
N GLY A 37 1.10 5.78 -11.69
CA GLY A 37 1.00 5.86 -10.23
C GLY A 37 2.24 5.31 -9.52
N GLY A 38 2.46 5.78 -8.29
CA GLY A 38 3.54 5.32 -7.43
C GLY A 38 4.79 6.20 -7.43
N PRO A 39 5.88 5.72 -6.81
CA PRO A 39 7.07 6.52 -6.59
C PRO A 39 7.86 6.77 -7.88
N ASN A 40 8.37 8.00 -8.01
CA ASN A 40 9.37 8.37 -9.01
C ASN A 40 10.76 8.35 -8.36
N TYR A 41 11.50 7.26 -8.56
CA TYR A 41 12.84 7.10 -8.00
C TYR A 41 13.88 7.80 -8.88
N ILE A 42 14.33 8.98 -8.46
CA ILE A 42 15.41 9.73 -9.12
C ILE A 42 16.71 9.49 -8.35
N GLY A 43 17.73 8.95 -9.03
CA GLY A 43 19.08 8.80 -8.46
C GLY A 43 19.22 7.73 -7.37
N MET A 44 18.27 6.80 -7.27
CA MET A 44 18.45 5.54 -6.54
C MET A 44 19.16 4.48 -7.40
#